data_AF-A0AAW1T9N6-F1
#
_entry.id   AF-A0AAW1T9N6-F1
#
_cell.length_a   1.000
_cell.length_b   1.000
_cell.length_c   1.000
_cell.angle_alpha   90.00
_cell.angle_beta   90.00
_cell.angle_gamma   90.00
#
_symmetry.space_group_name_H-M   'P 1'
#
loop_
_entity.id
_entity.type
_entity.pdbx_description
1 polymer ?
#
loop_
_entity_poly.entity_id
_entity_poly.type
_entity_poly.pdbx_seq_one_letter_code
_entity_poly.pdbx_strand_id
1 'polypeptide(L)'
;MVKSNGTYGAYNLTQCDGSLLLKHGSGTWKGHFWPGLVFVIWGLWITYNSFQRYFQSRRTAETYTSRSWYRLSVWNGFEPWLKFLGPFAGVWIELFGDHSEYQSLICPNGTFVSDHVHNWQHSSSYIGFILSGFVDVVGSYIELPPGTEQFFNGLAFFSEGFLMVMHGKHEMFDGLVHQLLGWTMLLGALAVWLEYPLRHNILASAFRGFAVILQGVWLCEIGQMMFAGSKAWNPITGGMNPHMMAPVAFVWLSFGIIIFHFLFFLVLKGIDSWRAPAYEVLPLSSRTSKTNDSQRSNFEGDDSANEGSDCLDSPPSGVQESHPHADSPKKHSAHRQQILAALQNLKPSPSGDSKAAGRKRNEHIV
;
A
#
# COMPACT_ATOMS: atom_id res chain seq x y z
N MET A 1 7.70 -11.10 56.71
CA MET A 1 8.07 -9.98 55.82
C MET A 1 9.26 -10.41 54.98
N VAL A 2 9.05 -10.68 53.69
CA VAL A 2 10.15 -10.81 52.72
C VAL A 2 10.20 -9.49 51.95
N LYS A 3 11.35 -8.79 52.00
CA LYS A 3 11.56 -7.55 51.24
C LYS A 3 11.88 -7.90 49.78
N SER A 4 10.93 -7.73 48.87
CA SER A 4 11.19 -7.73 47.43
C SER A 4 11.80 -6.38 47.01
N ASN A 5 13.12 -6.27 47.09
CA ASN A 5 13.83 -5.14 46.48
C ASN A 5 13.98 -5.38 44.98
N GLY A 6 13.38 -4.51 44.17
CA GLY A 6 13.82 -4.25 42.80
C GLY A 6 13.31 -5.20 41.71
N THR A 7 12.08 -4.97 41.25
CA THR A 7 11.70 -5.12 39.83
C THR A 7 10.69 -4.04 39.47
N TYR A 8 10.78 -3.50 38.25
CA TYR A 8 9.80 -2.57 37.70
C TYR A 8 8.39 -3.16 37.79
N GLY A 9 7.39 -2.31 38.04
CA GLY A 9 6.03 -2.73 38.37
C GLY A 9 5.42 -3.64 37.31
N ALA A 10 5.35 -4.93 37.61
CA ALA A 10 4.49 -5.85 36.88
C ALA A 10 3.04 -5.46 37.20
N TYR A 11 2.34 -4.89 36.21
CA TYR A 11 0.90 -4.69 36.29
C TYR A 11 0.24 -6.06 36.33
N ASN A 12 -0.16 -6.50 37.52
CA ASN A 12 -0.88 -7.76 37.68
C ASN A 12 -2.24 -7.65 37.00
N LEU A 13 -2.51 -8.51 36.01
CA LEU A 13 -3.86 -8.63 35.46
C LEU A 13 -4.80 -9.27 36.48
N THR A 14 -6.01 -8.71 36.59
CA THR A 14 -7.06 -9.21 37.48
C THR A 14 -8.28 -9.68 36.70
N GLN A 15 -8.97 -10.69 37.23
CA GLN A 15 -10.27 -11.10 36.74
C GLN A 15 -11.37 -10.13 37.21
N CYS A 16 -12.61 -10.32 36.71
CA CYS A 16 -13.75 -9.46 37.08
C CYS A 16 -14.14 -9.52 38.56
N ASP A 17 -13.74 -10.55 39.29
CA ASP A 17 -13.92 -10.69 40.74
C ASP A 17 -12.79 -10.04 41.56
N GLY A 18 -11.77 -9.48 40.89
CA GLY A 18 -10.58 -8.91 41.52
C GLY A 18 -9.47 -9.91 41.87
N SER A 19 -9.64 -11.20 41.56
CA SER A 19 -8.59 -12.21 41.74
C SER A 19 -7.43 -12.01 40.75
N LEU A 20 -6.23 -12.46 41.12
CA LEU A 20 -5.03 -12.38 40.30
C LEU A 20 -5.05 -13.44 39.19
N LEU A 21 -4.80 -13.03 37.94
CA LEU A 21 -4.70 -13.96 36.83
C LEU A 21 -3.35 -14.71 36.82
N LEU A 22 -3.34 -15.92 37.39
CA LEU A 22 -2.13 -16.73 37.55
C LEU A 22 -1.67 -17.48 36.29
N LYS A 23 -2.49 -17.57 35.24
CA LYS A 23 -2.18 -18.34 34.02
C LYS A 23 -2.17 -17.43 32.79
N HIS A 24 -0.98 -16.98 32.41
CA HIS A 24 -0.77 -16.23 31.17
C HIS A 24 -0.23 -17.13 30.07
N GLY A 25 -0.91 -17.11 28.93
CA GLY A 25 -0.55 -17.82 27.71
C GLY A 25 -1.55 -17.45 26.61
N SER A 26 -1.54 -16.18 26.19
CA SER A 26 -2.49 -15.63 25.22
C SER A 26 -2.04 -15.95 23.78
N GLY A 27 -2.38 -17.16 23.34
CA GLY A 27 -2.18 -17.60 21.96
C GLY A 27 -2.32 -19.11 21.79
N THR A 28 -2.56 -19.55 20.57
CA THR A 28 -2.55 -20.97 20.18
C THR A 28 -1.72 -21.18 18.92
N TRP A 29 -1.20 -22.39 18.70
CA TRP A 29 -0.52 -22.74 17.45
C TRP A 29 -1.38 -22.42 16.22
N LYS A 30 -2.69 -22.73 16.29
CA LYS A 30 -3.66 -22.48 15.21
C LYS A 30 -3.85 -20.99 14.93
N GLY A 31 -3.97 -20.18 15.99
CA GLY A 31 -4.11 -18.71 15.89
C GLY A 31 -2.90 -18.01 15.29
N HIS A 32 -1.72 -18.65 15.28
CA HIS A 32 -0.53 -18.14 14.61
C HIS A 32 -0.41 -18.70 13.18
N PHE A 33 -0.57 -20.02 13.02
CA PHE A 33 -0.35 -20.70 11.75
C PHE A 33 -1.36 -20.33 10.66
N TRP A 34 -2.65 -20.23 10.98
CA TRP A 34 -3.67 -19.95 9.96
C TRP A 34 -3.61 -18.51 9.42
N PRO A 35 -3.54 -17.45 10.26
CA PRO A 35 -3.31 -16.10 9.76
C PRO A 35 -1.98 -15.98 9.01
N GLY A 36 -0.92 -16.62 9.52
CA GLY A 36 0.38 -16.66 8.84
C GLY A 36 0.29 -17.23 7.42
N LEU A 37 -0.39 -18.37 7.24
CA LEU A 37 -0.62 -18.97 5.93
C LEU A 37 -1.42 -18.06 4.99
N VAL A 38 -2.44 -17.35 5.49
CA VAL A 38 -3.22 -16.38 4.69
C VAL A 38 -2.32 -15.26 4.17
N PHE A 39 -1.47 -14.68 5.02
CA PHE A 39 -0.50 -13.66 4.59
C PHE A 39 0.55 -14.22 3.61
N VAL A 40 1.05 -15.45 3.79
CA VAL A 40 1.95 -16.08 2.80
C VAL A 40 1.27 -16.22 1.44
N ILE A 41 0.03 -16.72 1.39
CA ILE A 41 -0.72 -16.89 0.14
C ILE A 41 -0.99 -15.54 -0.53
N TRP A 42 -1.40 -14.52 0.25
CA TRP A 42 -1.68 -13.19 -0.27
C TRP A 42 -0.41 -12.47 -0.77
N GLY A 43 0.70 -12.59 -0.05
CA GLY A 43 1.98 -12.06 -0.47
C GLY A 43 2.52 -12.75 -1.74
N LEU A 44 2.39 -14.08 -1.85
CA LEU A 44 2.71 -14.81 -3.09
C LEU A 44 1.83 -14.38 -4.27
N TRP A 45 0.54 -14.13 -4.02
CA TRP A 45 -0.40 -13.58 -5.01
C TRP A 45 0.02 -12.18 -5.50
N ILE A 46 0.38 -11.27 -4.57
CA ILE A 46 0.90 -9.94 -4.90
C ILE A 46 2.19 -10.04 -5.73
N THR A 47 3.16 -10.85 -5.29
CA THR A 47 4.45 -11.01 -5.98
C THR A 47 4.28 -11.60 -7.39
N TYR A 48 3.50 -12.67 -7.52
CA TYR A 48 3.22 -13.30 -8.83
C TYR A 48 2.59 -12.31 -9.80
N ASN A 49 1.50 -11.64 -9.41
CA ASN A 49 0.80 -10.73 -10.31
C ASN A 49 1.59 -9.46 -10.62
N SER A 50 2.42 -8.96 -9.67
CA SER A 50 3.37 -7.88 -9.92
C SER A 50 4.36 -8.25 -11.03
N PHE A 51 4.96 -9.44 -10.95
CA PHE A 51 5.91 -9.92 -11.96
C PHE A 51 5.23 -10.19 -13.31
N GLN A 52 4.06 -10.84 -13.35
CA GLN A 52 3.31 -11.03 -14.59
C GLN A 52 2.95 -9.69 -15.25
N ARG A 53 2.52 -8.70 -14.47
CA ARG A 53 2.19 -7.36 -14.96
C ARG A 53 3.42 -6.59 -15.46
N TYR A 54 4.58 -6.79 -14.84
CA TYR A 54 5.85 -6.26 -15.33
C TYR A 54 6.26 -6.90 -16.66
N PHE A 55 6.18 -8.23 -16.79
CA PHE A 55 6.47 -8.89 -18.07
C PHE A 55 5.48 -8.45 -19.15
N GLN A 56 4.19 -8.35 -18.83
CA GLN A 56 3.18 -7.81 -19.74
C GLN A 56 3.52 -6.39 -20.20
N SER A 57 3.90 -5.47 -19.30
CA SER A 57 4.21 -4.09 -19.70
C SER A 57 5.50 -4.00 -20.52
N ARG A 58 6.51 -4.84 -20.24
CA ARG A 58 7.68 -5.00 -21.11
C ARG A 58 7.30 -5.54 -22.49
N ARG A 59 6.31 -6.45 -22.55
CA ARG A 59 5.78 -7.05 -23.77
C ARG A 59 4.94 -6.09 -24.61
N THR A 60 4.12 -5.23 -24.00
CA THR A 60 3.28 -4.23 -24.72
C THR A 60 3.99 -2.90 -24.97
N ALA A 61 5.26 -2.77 -24.56
CA ALA A 61 6.01 -1.51 -24.49
C ALA A 61 5.35 -0.41 -23.63
N GLU A 62 4.46 -0.81 -22.70
CA GLU A 62 3.78 0.06 -21.76
C GLU A 62 4.60 0.34 -20.50
N THR A 63 4.33 1.48 -19.86
CA THR A 63 4.90 1.80 -18.54
C THR A 63 4.28 0.91 -17.46
N TYR A 64 5.12 0.16 -16.73
CA TYR A 64 4.67 -0.57 -15.54
C TYR A 64 3.95 0.38 -14.59
N THR A 65 2.83 -0.07 -14.01
CA THR A 65 2.08 0.68 -13.00
C THR A 65 1.52 -0.32 -12.00
N SER A 66 1.88 -0.20 -10.73
CA SER A 66 1.38 -1.02 -9.62
C SER A 66 -0.14 -0.91 -9.46
N ARG A 67 -0.72 -1.81 -8.64
CA ARG A 67 -2.14 -1.83 -8.29
C ARG A 67 -2.29 -2.26 -6.83
N SER A 68 -3.34 -1.78 -6.13
CA SER A 68 -3.65 -2.26 -4.78
C SER A 68 -3.96 -3.76 -4.80
N TRP A 69 -4.81 -4.17 -5.74
CA TRP A 69 -5.27 -5.54 -5.94
C TRP A 69 -5.14 -5.98 -7.41
N TYR A 70 -5.26 -7.28 -7.65
CA TYR A 70 -5.10 -7.92 -8.95
C TYR A 70 -6.34 -8.73 -9.35
N ARG A 71 -6.56 -8.86 -10.66
CA ARG A 71 -7.74 -9.54 -11.20
C ARG A 71 -7.47 -11.04 -11.31
N LEU A 72 -8.36 -11.87 -10.74
CA LEU A 72 -8.39 -13.30 -11.02
C LEU A 72 -9.08 -13.53 -12.37
N SER A 73 -8.56 -14.45 -13.18
CA SER A 73 -9.09 -14.73 -14.53
C SER A 73 -10.52 -15.26 -14.54
N VAL A 74 -10.95 -15.92 -13.47
CA VAL A 74 -12.28 -16.53 -13.32
C VAL A 74 -13.29 -15.55 -12.70
N TRP A 75 -12.84 -14.64 -11.83
CA TRP A 75 -13.71 -13.71 -11.11
C TRP A 75 -13.04 -12.34 -10.92
N ASN A 76 -13.48 -11.36 -11.71
CA ASN A 76 -13.08 -9.96 -11.54
C ASN A 76 -13.62 -9.40 -10.21
N GLY A 77 -12.75 -8.81 -9.38
CA GLY A 77 -13.11 -8.31 -8.05
C GLY A 77 -13.01 -9.33 -6.91
N PHE A 78 -12.55 -10.56 -7.16
CA PHE A 78 -12.41 -11.59 -6.10
C PHE A 78 -11.56 -11.12 -4.91
N GLU A 79 -10.37 -10.56 -5.16
CA GLU A 79 -9.48 -10.08 -4.09
C GLU A 79 -10.12 -8.95 -3.25
N PRO A 80 -10.68 -7.87 -3.84
CA PRO A 80 -11.47 -6.88 -3.11
C PRO A 80 -12.59 -7.48 -2.24
N TRP A 81 -13.41 -8.37 -2.78
CA TRP A 81 -14.51 -9.00 -2.03
C TRP A 81 -14.01 -9.92 -0.91
N LEU A 82 -12.95 -10.69 -1.14
CA LEU A 82 -12.33 -11.54 -0.12
C LEU A 82 -11.71 -10.68 1.00
N LYS A 83 -11.06 -9.57 0.65
CA LYS A 83 -10.47 -8.61 1.59
C LYS A 83 -11.52 -7.82 2.37
N PHE A 84 -12.69 -7.57 1.79
CA PHE A 84 -13.82 -6.96 2.50
C PHE A 84 -14.51 -7.94 3.45
N LEU A 85 -14.86 -9.14 2.97
CA LEU A 85 -15.70 -10.10 3.71
C LEU A 85 -14.90 -11.01 4.66
N GLY A 86 -13.70 -11.43 4.28
CA GLY A 86 -12.86 -12.34 5.06
C GLY A 86 -12.56 -11.85 6.48
N PRO A 87 -12.17 -10.58 6.69
CA PRO A 87 -11.91 -10.05 8.03
C PRO A 87 -13.13 -10.05 8.97
N PHE A 88 -14.38 -10.01 8.46
CA PHE A 88 -15.57 -10.20 9.31
C PHE A 88 -15.62 -11.61 9.92
N ALA A 89 -15.19 -12.63 9.18
CA ALA A 89 -15.06 -13.98 9.72
C ALA A 89 -13.95 -14.04 10.79
N GLY A 90 -12.86 -13.29 10.62
CA GLY A 90 -11.82 -13.10 11.65
C GLY A 90 -12.39 -12.53 12.94
N VAL A 91 -13.09 -11.38 12.88
CA VAL A 91 -13.77 -10.77 14.04
C VAL A 91 -14.76 -11.74 14.70
N TRP A 92 -15.51 -12.52 13.91
CA TRP A 92 -16.43 -13.52 14.45
C TRP A 92 -15.70 -14.66 15.17
N ILE A 93 -14.58 -15.15 14.65
CA ILE A 93 -13.77 -16.20 15.28
C ILE A 93 -13.18 -15.72 16.62
N GLU A 94 -12.55 -14.55 16.65
CA GLU A 94 -11.89 -14.00 17.85
C GLU A 94 -12.88 -13.63 18.98
N LEU A 95 -14.13 -13.23 18.66
CA LEU A 95 -15.11 -12.82 19.68
C LEU A 95 -16.11 -13.90 20.06
N PHE A 96 -16.32 -14.90 19.19
CA PHE A 96 -17.34 -15.94 19.37
C PHE A 96 -16.85 -17.34 18.97
N GLY A 97 -16.23 -17.49 17.79
CA GLY A 97 -16.08 -18.79 17.12
C GLY A 97 -15.10 -19.78 17.78
N ASP A 98 -14.01 -19.33 18.40
CA ASP A 98 -13.05 -20.20 19.12
C ASP A 98 -13.34 -20.29 20.64
N HIS A 99 -14.50 -19.80 21.08
CA HIS A 99 -14.84 -19.63 22.49
C HIS A 99 -16.22 -20.20 22.85
N SER A 100 -16.39 -20.67 24.08
CA SER A 100 -17.69 -21.15 24.58
C SER A 100 -18.70 -20.03 24.82
N GLU A 101 -18.21 -18.81 25.06
CA GLU A 101 -19.00 -17.62 25.36
C GLU A 101 -18.39 -16.39 24.67
N TYR A 102 -19.23 -15.38 24.43
CA TYR A 102 -18.79 -14.11 23.86
C TYR A 102 -17.71 -13.45 24.72
N GLN A 103 -16.63 -13.03 24.07
CA GLN A 103 -15.51 -12.34 24.69
C GLN A 103 -15.88 -10.91 25.06
N SER A 104 -16.59 -10.72 26.17
CA SER A 104 -17.02 -9.39 26.66
C SER A 104 -15.82 -8.50 27.01
N LEU A 105 -15.84 -7.22 26.63
CA LEU A 105 -14.73 -6.29 26.91
C LEU A 105 -14.72 -5.78 28.36
N ILE A 106 -15.91 -5.61 28.96
CA ILE A 106 -16.11 -4.88 30.22
C ILE A 106 -16.76 -5.80 31.26
N CYS A 107 -16.12 -5.89 32.43
CA CYS A 107 -16.62 -6.54 33.62
C CYS A 107 -17.80 -5.74 34.24
N PRO A 108 -18.70 -6.36 35.03
CA PRO A 108 -19.81 -5.64 35.69
C PRO A 108 -19.40 -4.50 36.63
N ASN A 109 -18.16 -4.50 37.11
CA ASN A 109 -17.56 -3.45 37.95
C ASN A 109 -16.98 -2.27 37.13
N GLY A 110 -17.04 -2.30 35.80
CA GLY A 110 -16.51 -1.27 34.90
C GLY A 110 -15.04 -1.43 34.50
N THR A 111 -14.32 -2.45 34.97
CA THR A 111 -12.93 -2.73 34.51
C THR A 111 -12.93 -3.53 33.20
N PHE A 112 -11.80 -3.51 32.48
CA PHE A 112 -11.63 -4.42 31.34
C PHE A 112 -11.52 -5.88 31.78
N VAL A 113 -12.05 -6.80 30.98
CA VAL A 113 -11.82 -8.24 31.17
C VAL A 113 -10.43 -8.56 30.65
N SER A 114 -9.44 -8.64 31.55
CA SER A 114 -8.02 -8.85 31.22
C SER A 114 -7.78 -9.96 30.19
N ASP A 115 -8.47 -11.09 30.36
CA ASP A 115 -8.38 -12.25 29.47
C ASP A 115 -8.89 -11.98 28.06
N HIS A 116 -9.82 -11.05 27.86
CA HIS A 116 -10.44 -10.80 26.55
C HIS A 116 -9.78 -9.64 25.79
N VAL A 117 -8.95 -8.81 26.44
CA VAL A 117 -8.32 -7.63 25.81
C VAL A 117 -7.53 -7.99 24.55
N HIS A 118 -6.84 -9.15 24.53
CA HIS A 118 -6.10 -9.60 23.35
C HIS A 118 -7.02 -9.89 22.15
N ASN A 119 -8.12 -10.61 22.39
CA ASN A 119 -9.14 -10.90 21.37
C ASN A 119 -9.78 -9.61 20.82
N TRP A 120 -9.95 -8.58 21.64
CA TRP A 120 -10.40 -7.25 21.19
C TRP A 120 -9.36 -6.49 20.38
N GLN A 121 -8.07 -6.61 20.71
CA GLN A 121 -6.99 -6.03 19.89
C GLN A 121 -6.89 -6.73 18.53
N HIS A 122 -6.97 -8.07 18.48
CA HIS A 122 -7.04 -8.82 17.23
C HIS A 122 -8.28 -8.43 16.41
N SER A 123 -9.46 -8.44 17.03
CA SER A 123 -10.72 -8.02 16.40
C SER A 123 -10.66 -6.61 15.82
N SER A 124 -10.00 -5.69 16.53
CA SER A 124 -9.83 -4.30 16.07
C SER A 124 -8.86 -4.17 14.88
N SER A 125 -7.85 -5.05 14.77
CA SER A 125 -6.92 -5.01 13.64
C SER A 125 -7.60 -5.31 12.30
N TYR A 126 -8.57 -6.24 12.29
CA TYR A 126 -9.36 -6.60 11.10
C TYR A 126 -10.14 -5.41 10.51
N ILE A 127 -10.55 -4.42 11.31
CA ILE A 127 -11.35 -3.26 10.87
C ILE A 127 -10.61 -2.47 9.77
N GLY A 128 -9.28 -2.36 9.86
CA GLY A 128 -8.47 -1.71 8.83
C GLY A 128 -8.56 -2.44 7.48
N PHE A 129 -8.50 -3.77 7.50
CA PHE A 129 -8.63 -4.60 6.30
C PHE A 129 -10.06 -4.59 5.73
N ILE A 130 -11.11 -4.58 6.58
CA ILE A 130 -12.51 -4.37 6.14
C ILE A 130 -12.61 -3.06 5.36
N LEU A 131 -12.13 -1.95 5.93
CA LEU A 131 -12.23 -0.64 5.30
C LEU A 131 -11.42 -0.57 4.00
N SER A 132 -10.23 -1.16 3.96
CA SER A 132 -9.44 -1.22 2.73
C SER A 132 -10.09 -2.10 1.66
N GLY A 133 -10.67 -3.24 2.03
CA GLY A 133 -11.41 -4.10 1.09
C GLY A 133 -12.65 -3.41 0.55
N PHE A 134 -13.39 -2.69 1.39
CA PHE A 134 -14.52 -1.86 0.96
C PHE A 134 -14.09 -0.80 -0.07
N VAL A 135 -12.96 -0.11 0.17
CA VAL A 135 -12.40 0.88 -0.77
C VAL A 135 -11.97 0.24 -2.08
N ASP A 136 -11.31 -0.93 -2.05
CA ASP A 136 -10.94 -1.68 -3.26
C ASP A 136 -12.20 -2.16 -4.04
N VAL A 137 -13.27 -2.57 -3.34
CA VAL A 137 -14.56 -2.93 -3.96
C VAL A 137 -15.19 -1.72 -4.64
N VAL A 138 -15.28 -0.58 -3.95
CA VAL A 138 -15.81 0.67 -4.51
C VAL A 138 -14.97 1.12 -5.72
N GLY A 139 -13.64 1.08 -5.61
CA GLY A 139 -12.69 1.38 -6.70
C GLY A 139 -12.80 0.44 -7.91
N SER A 140 -13.43 -0.73 -7.76
CA SER A 140 -13.73 -1.62 -8.88
C SER A 140 -14.96 -1.21 -9.71
N TYR A 141 -15.83 -0.33 -9.16
CA TYR A 141 -17.05 0.16 -9.79
C TYR A 141 -17.02 1.65 -10.15
N ILE A 142 -16.29 2.48 -9.39
CA ILE A 142 -16.15 3.92 -9.63
C ILE A 142 -14.67 4.33 -9.65
N GLU A 143 -14.34 5.37 -10.41
CA GLU A 143 -12.98 5.92 -10.43
C GLU A 143 -12.72 6.72 -9.14
N LEU A 144 -11.73 6.28 -8.36
CA LEU A 144 -11.26 6.95 -7.15
C LEU A 144 -10.01 7.79 -7.44
N PRO A 145 -9.70 8.81 -6.62
CA PRO A 145 -8.44 9.55 -6.74
C PRO A 145 -7.21 8.61 -6.72
N PRO A 146 -6.18 8.88 -7.54
CA PRO A 146 -4.98 8.05 -7.56
C PRO A 146 -4.35 7.94 -6.16
N GLY A 147 -4.06 6.70 -5.74
CA GLY A 147 -3.47 6.43 -4.43
C GLY A 147 -4.47 6.13 -3.31
N THR A 148 -5.78 6.32 -3.51
CA THR A 148 -6.79 6.06 -2.45
C THR A 148 -6.75 4.61 -1.98
N GLU A 149 -6.74 3.63 -2.89
CA GLU A 149 -6.64 2.21 -2.54
C GLU A 149 -5.37 1.89 -1.74
N GLN A 150 -4.21 2.40 -2.19
CA GLN A 150 -2.93 2.20 -1.52
C GLN A 150 -2.89 2.87 -0.13
N PHE A 151 -3.49 4.06 0.01
CA PHE A 151 -3.58 4.75 1.29
C PHE A 151 -4.31 3.91 2.34
N PHE A 152 -5.52 3.42 2.01
CA PHE A 152 -6.31 2.59 2.92
C PHE A 152 -5.68 1.21 3.17
N ASN A 153 -5.03 0.61 2.17
CA ASN A 153 -4.31 -0.65 2.36
C ASN A 153 -3.09 -0.48 3.29
N GLY A 154 -2.33 0.61 3.16
CA GLY A 154 -1.22 0.92 4.07
C GLY A 154 -1.72 1.28 5.48
N LEU A 155 -2.88 1.94 5.58
CA LEU A 155 -3.54 2.21 6.87
C LEU A 155 -3.98 0.91 7.56
N ALA A 156 -4.42 -0.11 6.83
CA ALA A 156 -4.77 -1.42 7.40
C ALA A 156 -3.57 -2.08 8.09
N PHE A 157 -2.46 -2.23 7.37
CA PHE A 157 -1.20 -2.74 7.93
C PHE A 157 -0.64 -1.84 9.06
N PHE A 158 -0.85 -0.51 9.00
CA PHE A 158 -0.45 0.39 10.06
C PHE A 158 -1.27 0.18 11.33
N SER A 159 -2.59 0.06 11.23
CA SER A 159 -3.47 -0.22 12.37
C SER A 159 -3.17 -1.58 13.01
N GLU A 160 -2.95 -2.61 12.18
CA GLU A 160 -2.51 -3.94 12.62
C GLU A 160 -1.16 -3.87 13.35
N GLY A 161 -0.13 -3.31 12.71
CA GLY A 161 1.21 -3.19 13.27
C GLY A 161 1.30 -2.30 14.51
N PHE A 162 0.53 -1.21 14.56
CA PHE A 162 0.43 -0.36 15.74
C PHE A 162 -0.16 -1.12 16.93
N LEU A 163 -1.28 -1.82 16.74
CA LEU A 163 -1.87 -2.64 17.79
C LEU A 163 -0.94 -3.77 18.22
N MET A 164 -0.20 -4.39 17.30
CA MET A 164 0.77 -5.46 17.59
C MET A 164 2.03 -4.95 18.32
N VAL A 165 2.58 -3.78 17.99
CA VAL A 165 3.69 -3.18 18.75
C VAL A 165 3.24 -2.74 20.15
N MET A 166 1.99 -2.28 20.29
CA MET A 166 1.38 -1.93 21.57
C MET A 166 0.77 -3.15 22.29
N HIS A 167 0.95 -4.37 21.76
CA HIS A 167 0.46 -5.61 22.34
C HIS A 167 1.39 -6.05 23.49
N GLY A 168 1.15 -5.50 24.68
CA GLY A 168 1.93 -5.81 25.87
C GLY A 168 1.81 -7.28 26.28
N LYS A 169 2.85 -8.08 26.02
CA LYS A 169 3.01 -9.43 26.58
C LYS A 169 3.81 -9.39 27.88
N HIS A 170 3.46 -10.26 28.83
CA HIS A 170 4.13 -10.34 30.13
C HIS A 170 5.42 -11.18 30.09
N GLU A 171 5.48 -12.20 29.24
CA GLU A 171 6.70 -12.99 29.04
C GLU A 171 7.63 -12.29 28.04
N MET A 172 8.91 -12.15 28.40
CA MET A 172 9.90 -11.44 27.58
C MET A 172 10.16 -12.09 26.21
N PHE A 173 9.94 -13.40 26.06
CA PHE A 173 10.18 -14.12 24.80
C PHE A 173 8.99 -13.92 23.85
N ASP A 174 7.79 -14.19 24.37
CA ASP A 174 6.51 -13.88 23.74
C ASP A 174 6.45 -12.42 23.24
N GLY A 175 6.80 -11.46 24.11
CA GLY A 175 6.86 -10.05 23.76
C GLY A 175 7.88 -9.72 22.66
N LEU A 176 9.07 -10.33 22.67
CA LEU A 176 10.08 -10.11 21.62
C LEU A 176 9.59 -10.58 20.25
N VAL A 177 9.03 -11.79 20.16
CA VAL A 177 8.63 -12.36 18.87
C VAL A 177 7.40 -11.64 18.29
N HIS A 178 6.46 -11.20 19.13
CA HIS A 178 5.33 -10.35 18.73
C HIS A 178 5.78 -8.92 18.35
N GLN A 179 6.78 -8.33 19.03
CA GLN A 179 7.34 -7.04 18.60
C GLN A 179 7.99 -7.14 17.21
N LEU A 180 8.77 -8.20 16.93
CA LEU A 180 9.31 -8.44 15.59
C LEU A 180 8.20 -8.58 14.52
N LEU A 181 7.07 -9.20 14.87
CA LEU A 181 5.90 -9.24 14.01
C LEU A 181 5.30 -7.85 13.76
N GLY A 182 5.09 -7.06 14.82
CA GLY A 182 4.58 -5.69 14.72
C GLY A 182 5.46 -4.78 13.87
N TRP A 183 6.80 -4.87 14.01
CA TRP A 183 7.72 -4.17 13.13
C TRP A 183 7.61 -4.60 11.66
N THR A 184 7.29 -5.88 11.40
CA THR A 184 7.07 -6.40 10.05
C THR A 184 5.76 -5.89 9.44
N MET A 185 4.69 -5.80 10.23
CA MET A 185 3.42 -5.18 9.81
C MET A 185 3.59 -3.69 9.47
N LEU A 186 4.35 -2.95 10.30
CA LEU A 186 4.70 -1.55 10.02
C LEU A 186 5.60 -1.42 8.77
N LEU A 187 6.49 -2.38 8.51
CA LEU A 187 7.24 -2.47 7.26
C LEU A 187 6.31 -2.71 6.05
N GLY A 188 5.26 -3.52 6.22
CA GLY A 188 4.19 -3.71 5.23
C GLY A 188 3.44 -2.41 4.93
N ALA A 189 3.04 -1.65 5.95
CA ALA A 189 2.41 -0.34 5.81
C ALA A 189 3.30 0.63 5.01
N LEU A 190 4.58 0.71 5.39
CA LEU A 190 5.58 1.52 4.69
C LEU A 190 5.76 1.07 3.23
N ALA A 191 5.82 -0.24 2.97
CA ALA A 191 5.97 -0.78 1.62
C ALA A 191 4.79 -0.38 0.71
N VAL A 192 3.55 -0.46 1.23
CA VAL A 192 2.34 -0.06 0.50
C VAL A 192 2.32 1.45 0.23
N TRP A 193 2.65 2.28 1.23
CA TRP A 193 2.68 3.73 1.03
C TRP A 193 3.80 4.20 0.11
N LEU A 194 4.96 3.53 0.10
CA LEU A 194 6.04 3.77 -0.86
C LEU A 194 5.69 3.30 -2.27
N GLU A 195 4.84 2.29 -2.43
CA GLU A 195 4.38 1.81 -3.74
C GLU A 195 3.54 2.83 -4.50
N TYR A 196 2.92 3.82 -3.85
CA TYR A 196 2.20 4.89 -4.54
C TYR A 196 3.13 5.87 -5.30
N PRO A 197 4.07 6.61 -4.67
CA PRO A 197 5.01 7.47 -5.39
C PRO A 197 5.97 6.66 -6.29
N LEU A 198 6.28 5.41 -5.94
CA LEU A 198 7.14 4.52 -6.73
C LEU A 198 6.34 3.56 -7.63
N ARG A 199 5.07 3.87 -7.96
CA ARG A 199 4.16 2.96 -8.71
C ARG A 199 4.68 2.47 -10.06
N HIS A 200 5.65 3.16 -10.65
CA HIS A 200 6.28 2.79 -11.92
C HIS A 200 7.54 1.92 -11.76
N ASN A 201 7.95 1.63 -10.51
CA ASN A 201 9.08 0.77 -10.18
C ASN A 201 8.60 -0.58 -9.63
N ILE A 202 8.90 -1.66 -10.35
CA ILE A 202 8.57 -3.04 -9.93
C ILE A 202 9.18 -3.42 -8.58
N LEU A 203 10.30 -2.81 -8.18
CA LEU A 203 10.94 -3.08 -6.88
C LEU A 203 10.04 -2.67 -5.70
N ALA A 204 9.18 -1.65 -5.85
CA ALA A 204 8.26 -1.25 -4.79
C ALA A 204 7.16 -2.31 -4.58
N SER A 205 6.58 -2.84 -5.66
CA SER A 205 5.62 -3.94 -5.60
C SER A 205 6.24 -5.25 -5.09
N ALA A 206 7.50 -5.53 -5.50
CA ALA A 206 8.27 -6.67 -4.97
C ALA A 206 8.57 -6.51 -3.47
N PHE A 207 8.83 -5.29 -3.00
CA PHE A 207 9.06 -5.00 -1.59
C PHE A 207 7.78 -5.16 -0.75
N ARG A 208 6.60 -4.76 -1.27
CA ARG A 208 5.30 -5.10 -0.65
C ARG A 208 5.12 -6.62 -0.55
N GLY A 209 5.35 -7.35 -1.64
CA GLY A 209 5.28 -8.82 -1.65
C GLY A 209 6.21 -9.47 -0.62
N PHE A 210 7.45 -8.98 -0.53
CA PHE A 210 8.42 -9.38 0.49
C PHE A 210 7.91 -9.15 1.92
N ALA A 211 7.42 -7.95 2.24
CA ALA A 211 6.96 -7.61 3.59
C ALA A 211 5.76 -8.47 4.02
N VAL A 212 4.79 -8.68 3.12
CA VAL A 212 3.60 -9.51 3.40
C VAL A 212 3.97 -11.01 3.54
N ILE A 213 4.90 -11.53 2.74
CA ILE A 213 5.41 -12.90 2.92
C ILE A 213 6.19 -13.03 4.23
N LEU A 214 7.02 -12.05 4.59
CA LEU A 214 7.77 -12.06 5.86
C LEU A 214 6.83 -12.03 7.07
N GLN A 215 5.77 -11.22 7.03
CA GLN A 215 4.73 -11.20 8.06
C GLN A 215 4.07 -12.57 8.22
N GLY A 216 3.68 -13.21 7.12
CA GLY A 216 3.04 -14.52 7.14
C GLY A 216 3.95 -15.67 7.58
N VAL A 217 5.19 -15.70 7.08
CA VAL A 217 6.19 -16.69 7.50
C VAL A 217 6.54 -16.52 8.98
N TRP A 218 6.73 -15.28 9.44
CA TRP A 218 7.07 -15.02 10.85
C TRP A 218 5.92 -15.41 11.80
N LEU A 219 4.66 -15.15 11.43
CA LEU A 219 3.49 -15.68 12.15
C LEU A 219 3.54 -17.20 12.31
N CYS A 220 3.77 -17.94 11.23
CA CYS A 220 3.92 -19.40 11.28
C CYS A 220 5.08 -19.83 12.19
N GLU A 221 6.22 -19.13 12.14
CA GLU A 221 7.40 -19.41 12.96
C GLU A 221 7.18 -19.12 14.45
N ILE A 222 6.47 -18.04 14.83
CA ILE A 222 6.02 -17.83 16.22
C ILE A 222 5.22 -19.05 16.70
N GLY A 223 4.29 -19.53 15.85
CA GLY A 223 3.53 -20.76 16.08
C GLY A 223 4.44 -21.95 16.41
N GLN A 224 5.50 -22.17 15.63
CA GLN A 224 6.46 -23.25 15.87
C GLN A 224 7.31 -23.03 17.13
N MET A 225 7.89 -21.83 17.29
CA MET A 225 8.78 -21.50 18.41
C MET A 225 8.08 -21.64 19.76
N MET A 226 6.84 -21.13 19.88
CA MET A 226 6.12 -21.13 21.15
C MET A 226 5.36 -22.44 21.43
N PHE A 227 4.78 -23.09 20.41
CA PHE A 227 3.81 -24.18 20.64
C PHE A 227 4.22 -25.56 20.14
N ALA A 228 5.31 -25.72 19.36
CA ALA A 228 5.75 -27.05 18.90
C ALA A 228 6.51 -27.87 19.97
N GLY A 229 6.67 -27.37 21.19
CA GLY A 229 7.30 -28.09 22.30
C GLY A 229 8.83 -28.23 22.20
N SER A 230 9.48 -27.43 21.35
CA SER A 230 10.95 -27.46 21.18
C SER A 230 11.67 -26.97 22.44
N LYS A 231 12.56 -27.81 22.99
CA LYS A 231 13.44 -27.44 24.11
C LYS A 231 14.38 -26.28 23.80
N ALA A 232 14.69 -26.03 22.52
CA ALA A 232 15.56 -24.95 22.08
C ALA A 232 14.91 -23.56 22.17
N TRP A 233 13.57 -23.50 22.14
CA TRP A 233 12.79 -22.26 22.21
C TRP A 233 12.16 -22.01 23.58
N ASN A 234 12.21 -22.98 24.49
CA ASN A 234 11.69 -22.85 25.85
C ASN A 234 12.62 -21.95 26.70
N PRO A 235 12.15 -20.78 27.20
CA PRO A 235 13.00 -19.85 27.95
C PRO A 235 13.35 -20.33 29.37
N ILE A 236 12.56 -21.23 29.96
CA ILE A 236 12.87 -21.84 31.27
C ILE A 236 14.07 -22.78 31.15
N THR A 237 14.14 -23.60 30.09
CA THR A 237 15.27 -24.54 29.89
C THR A 237 16.44 -23.95 29.10
N GLY A 238 16.17 -23.00 28.20
CA GLY A 238 17.16 -22.36 27.34
C GLY A 238 17.75 -21.06 27.89
N GLY A 239 17.20 -20.52 28.99
CA GLY A 239 17.60 -19.23 29.54
C GLY A 239 17.43 -18.10 28.52
N MET A 240 18.49 -17.30 28.32
CA MET A 240 18.45 -16.18 27.38
C MET A 240 18.65 -16.60 25.90
N ASN A 241 19.00 -17.86 25.62
CA ASN A 241 19.32 -18.32 24.26
C ASN A 241 18.15 -18.16 23.26
N PRO A 242 16.88 -18.49 23.58
CA PRO A 242 15.74 -18.26 22.67
C PRO A 242 15.61 -16.79 22.25
N HIS A 243 15.77 -15.86 23.20
CA HIS A 243 15.68 -14.42 22.96
C HIS A 243 16.81 -13.92 22.03
N MET A 244 18.01 -14.46 22.18
CA MET A 244 19.14 -14.10 21.31
C MET A 244 19.01 -14.72 19.91
N MET A 245 18.42 -15.92 19.80
CA MET A 245 18.31 -16.65 18.54
C MET A 245 17.09 -16.27 17.69
N ALA A 246 15.99 -15.79 18.28
CA ALA A 246 14.81 -15.40 17.51
C ALA A 246 15.09 -14.26 16.48
N PRO A 247 15.82 -13.17 16.82
CA PRO A 247 16.22 -12.17 15.83
C PRO A 247 17.15 -12.72 14.74
N VAL A 248 18.00 -13.71 15.06
CA VAL A 248 18.88 -14.38 14.08
C VAL A 248 18.04 -15.19 13.08
N ALA A 249 17.06 -15.95 13.57
CA ALA A 249 16.10 -16.68 12.73
C ALA A 249 15.30 -15.71 11.84
N PHE A 250 14.79 -14.60 12.39
CA PHE A 250 14.09 -13.55 11.64
C PHE A 250 14.93 -13.01 10.46
N VAL A 251 16.21 -12.72 10.70
CA VAL A 251 17.15 -12.24 9.66
C VAL A 251 17.43 -13.32 8.61
N TRP A 252 17.61 -14.57 9.00
CA TRP A 252 17.81 -15.68 8.05
C TRP A 252 16.59 -15.92 7.16
N LEU A 253 15.38 -15.88 7.74
CA LEU A 253 14.12 -15.96 7.00
C LEU A 253 13.97 -14.77 6.03
N SER A 254 14.32 -13.56 6.46
CA SER A 254 14.33 -12.36 5.61
C SER A 254 15.24 -12.54 4.39
N PHE A 255 16.48 -13.02 4.56
CA PHE A 255 17.37 -13.32 3.44
C PHE A 255 16.83 -14.46 2.55
N GLY A 256 16.28 -15.52 3.14
CA GLY A 256 15.65 -16.62 2.42
C GLY A 256 14.50 -16.15 1.52
N ILE A 257 13.65 -15.26 2.01
CA ILE A 257 12.52 -14.69 1.26
C ILE A 257 13.01 -13.75 0.14
N ILE A 258 14.09 -13.00 0.35
CA ILE A 258 14.72 -12.17 -0.71
C ILE A 258 15.29 -13.06 -1.83
N ILE A 259 16.03 -14.12 -1.47
CA ILE A 259 16.57 -15.10 -2.43
C ILE A 259 15.42 -15.78 -3.18
N PHE A 260 14.35 -16.18 -2.47
CA PHE A 260 13.14 -16.73 -3.08
C PHE A 260 12.51 -15.75 -4.09
N HIS A 261 12.34 -14.46 -3.76
CA HIS A 261 11.79 -13.47 -4.70
C HIS A 261 12.64 -13.35 -5.97
N PHE A 262 13.97 -13.33 -5.84
CA PHE A 262 14.88 -13.25 -6.97
C PHE A 262 14.80 -14.51 -7.85
N LEU A 263 14.85 -15.70 -7.26
CA LEU A 263 14.73 -16.96 -7.99
C LEU A 263 13.35 -17.10 -8.64
N PHE A 264 12.27 -16.73 -7.95
CA PHE A 264 10.91 -16.76 -8.48
C PHE A 264 10.75 -15.80 -9.68
N PHE A 265 11.33 -14.59 -9.61
CA PHE A 265 11.40 -13.69 -10.75
C PHE A 265 12.13 -14.32 -11.95
N LEU A 266 13.29 -14.96 -11.73
CA LEU A 266 14.04 -15.63 -12.80
C LEU A 266 13.26 -16.79 -13.42
N VAL A 267 12.59 -17.62 -12.62
CA VAL A 267 11.75 -18.73 -13.09
C VAL A 267 10.59 -18.20 -13.94
N LEU A 268 9.83 -17.21 -13.44
CA LEU A 268 8.72 -16.64 -14.21
C LEU A 268 9.20 -15.93 -15.49
N LYS A 269 10.36 -15.26 -15.46
CA LYS A 269 10.97 -14.66 -16.65
C LYS A 269 11.33 -15.72 -17.69
N GLY A 270 11.90 -16.85 -17.26
CA GLY A 270 12.20 -17.98 -18.14
C GLY A 270 10.93 -18.55 -18.80
N ILE A 271 9.86 -18.70 -18.03
CA ILE A 271 8.54 -19.14 -18.52
C ILE A 271 7.95 -18.13 -19.52
N ASP A 272 8.03 -16.83 -19.24
CA ASP A 272 7.56 -15.78 -20.16
C ASP A 272 8.34 -15.80 -21.48
N SER A 273 9.67 -15.89 -21.42
CA SER A 273 10.51 -15.99 -22.63
C SER A 273 10.29 -17.27 -23.44
N TRP A 274 9.98 -18.39 -22.78
CA TRP A 274 9.65 -19.64 -23.46
C TRP A 274 8.27 -19.59 -24.14
N ARG A 275 7.32 -18.86 -23.56
CA ARG A 275 5.97 -18.65 -24.13
C ARG A 275 5.92 -17.60 -25.24
N ALA A 276 6.91 -16.69 -25.31
CA ALA A 276 6.99 -15.65 -26.33
C ALA A 276 8.38 -15.55 -27.00
N PRO A 277 8.82 -16.55 -27.78
CA PRO A 277 10.19 -16.58 -28.32
C PRO A 277 10.49 -15.58 -29.45
N ALA A 278 9.49 -14.91 -30.03
CA ALA A 278 9.62 -14.26 -31.34
C ALA A 278 8.75 -13.01 -31.55
N TYR A 279 9.00 -11.94 -30.79
CA TYR A 279 8.88 -10.59 -31.34
C TYR A 279 9.91 -9.66 -30.70
N GLU A 280 10.26 -8.60 -31.44
CA GLU A 280 11.48 -7.81 -31.27
C GLU A 280 11.82 -7.46 -29.82
N VAL A 281 12.94 -7.99 -29.34
CA VAL A 281 13.70 -7.37 -28.25
C VAL A 281 14.26 -6.06 -28.82
N LEU A 282 13.46 -5.00 -28.77
CA LEU A 282 13.95 -3.64 -29.02
C LEU A 282 15.13 -3.39 -28.06
N PRO A 283 16.34 -3.12 -28.57
CA PRO A 283 17.52 -3.06 -27.72
C PRO A 283 17.41 -1.92 -26.72
N LEU A 284 17.89 -2.15 -25.51
CA LEU A 284 18.01 -1.16 -24.43
C LEU A 284 19.14 -0.17 -24.74
N SER A 285 19.03 0.59 -25.85
CA SER A 285 20.05 1.54 -26.30
C SER A 285 19.50 2.55 -27.33
N SER A 286 18.70 3.54 -26.91
CA SER A 286 18.58 4.86 -27.59
C SER A 286 17.70 5.90 -26.85
N ARG A 287 17.78 6.02 -25.51
CA ARG A 287 17.04 7.08 -24.77
C ARG A 287 17.91 8.12 -24.06
N THR A 288 19.13 8.31 -24.56
CA THR A 288 20.10 9.33 -24.12
C THR A 288 20.96 9.83 -25.30
N SER A 289 20.33 10.34 -26.36
CA SER A 289 20.89 11.36 -27.28
C SER A 289 19.89 11.72 -28.40
N LYS A 290 18.85 12.51 -28.09
CA LYS A 290 18.06 13.32 -29.06
C LYS A 290 17.37 14.50 -28.36
N THR A 291 18.14 15.22 -27.54
CA THR A 291 17.78 16.53 -26.99
C THR A 291 19.06 17.35 -26.93
N ASN A 292 19.39 18.04 -28.04
CA ASN A 292 20.22 19.26 -28.13
C ASN A 292 20.57 19.68 -29.58
N ASP A 293 20.46 18.81 -30.58
CA ASP A 293 20.90 19.12 -31.96
C ASP A 293 19.90 19.92 -32.82
N SER A 294 18.67 20.16 -32.36
CA SER A 294 17.65 20.92 -33.12
C SER A 294 17.65 22.43 -32.82
N GLN A 295 18.73 22.97 -32.26
CA GLN A 295 18.78 24.38 -31.83
C GLN A 295 20.07 25.12 -32.23
N ARG A 296 20.90 24.54 -33.11
CA ARG A 296 22.22 25.10 -33.51
C ARG A 296 22.43 25.27 -35.03
N SER A 297 21.36 25.40 -35.82
CA SER A 297 21.45 25.54 -37.29
C SER A 297 20.83 26.82 -37.88
N ASN A 298 20.31 27.73 -37.05
CA ASN A 298 19.58 28.92 -37.52
C ASN A 298 20.23 30.23 -37.02
N PHE A 299 21.54 30.40 -37.23
CA PHE A 299 22.20 31.68 -36.98
C PHE A 299 23.45 31.90 -37.86
N GLU A 300 23.26 31.90 -39.18
CA GLU A 300 24.24 32.36 -40.18
C GLU A 300 23.53 32.56 -41.53
N GLY A 301 23.72 33.71 -42.20
CA GLY A 301 23.36 33.92 -43.62
C GLY A 301 22.32 35.01 -43.94
N ASP A 302 22.85 36.21 -44.28
CA ASP A 302 22.41 37.17 -45.30
C ASP A 302 20.99 37.79 -45.32
N ASP A 303 20.94 39.06 -44.89
CA ASP A 303 20.04 40.09 -45.44
C ASP A 303 20.69 40.75 -46.69
N SER A 304 20.09 40.61 -47.88
CA SER A 304 20.35 41.56 -48.99
C SER A 304 19.21 41.65 -50.03
N ALA A 305 18.51 42.79 -49.99
CA ALA A 305 18.01 43.59 -51.12
C ALA A 305 17.43 42.96 -52.42
N ASN A 306 16.10 43.11 -52.55
CA ASN A 306 15.43 43.97 -53.56
C ASN A 306 15.18 43.49 -55.02
N GLU A 307 14.19 44.17 -55.62
CA GLU A 307 13.79 44.29 -57.04
C GLU A 307 12.82 43.22 -57.62
N GLY A 308 11.66 43.73 -58.05
CA GLY A 308 10.53 42.97 -58.57
C GLY A 308 10.46 42.85 -60.10
N SER A 309 9.32 42.38 -60.60
CA SER A 309 8.79 42.67 -61.94
C SER A 309 7.39 42.07 -62.12
N ASP A 310 6.56 42.74 -62.93
CA ASP A 310 5.18 42.37 -63.26
C ASP A 310 5.07 41.24 -64.29
N CYS A 311 3.92 40.56 -64.36
CA CYS A 311 3.05 40.62 -65.55
C CYS A 311 1.71 39.85 -65.40
N LEU A 312 0.74 40.25 -66.22
CA LEU A 312 -0.67 39.83 -66.24
C LEU A 312 -0.90 38.53 -67.05
N ASP A 313 -1.95 37.76 -66.73
CA ASP A 313 -3.26 37.83 -67.42
C ASP A 313 -4.29 36.79 -66.90
N SER A 314 -5.57 36.89 -67.31
CA SER A 314 -6.68 36.03 -66.81
C SER A 314 -7.59 35.51 -67.96
N PRO A 315 -8.82 34.99 -67.73
CA PRO A 315 -9.19 33.57 -67.90
C PRO A 315 -10.19 33.39 -69.08
N PRO A 316 -11.00 32.30 -69.27
CA PRO A 316 -11.98 31.67 -68.34
C PRO A 316 -11.88 30.10 -68.42
N SER A 317 -12.84 29.20 -68.13
CA SER A 317 -14.21 29.16 -67.54
C SER A 317 -14.51 27.71 -67.07
N GLY A 318 -15.49 27.50 -66.17
CA GLY A 318 -16.09 26.17 -65.96
C GLY A 318 -16.70 25.92 -64.57
N VAL A 319 -18.00 25.65 -64.50
CA VAL A 319 -18.76 25.38 -63.25
C VAL A 319 -19.49 24.04 -63.38
N GLN A 320 -19.37 23.14 -62.40
CA GLN A 320 -20.51 22.46 -61.75
C GLN A 320 -20.09 21.53 -60.59
N GLU A 321 -21.00 21.37 -59.62
CA GLU A 321 -20.80 20.69 -58.33
C GLU A 321 -21.27 19.23 -58.34
N SER A 322 -20.69 18.38 -57.49
CA SER A 322 -21.47 17.54 -56.55
C SER A 322 -20.59 16.78 -55.53
N HIS A 323 -20.95 16.94 -54.26
CA HIS A 323 -20.47 16.22 -53.06
C HIS A 323 -21.72 15.59 -52.38
N PRO A 324 -21.68 14.87 -51.21
CA PRO A 324 -20.60 14.62 -50.24
C PRO A 324 -20.37 13.09 -49.99
N HIS A 325 -19.52 12.55 -49.11
CA HIS A 325 -19.13 12.93 -47.73
C HIS A 325 -17.73 12.44 -47.33
N ALA A 326 -16.99 13.28 -46.62
CA ALA A 326 -15.93 12.88 -45.69
C ALA A 326 -15.82 13.98 -44.61
N ASP A 327 -16.01 13.63 -43.33
CA ASP A 327 -16.14 14.62 -42.25
C ASP A 327 -14.79 14.94 -41.56
N SER A 328 -14.62 16.20 -41.14
CA SER A 328 -13.32 16.86 -40.95
C SER A 328 -13.07 17.33 -39.50
N PRO A 329 -11.82 17.36 -38.98
CA PRO A 329 -11.52 17.66 -37.58
C PRO A 329 -11.62 19.15 -37.20
N LYS A 330 -12.78 19.79 -37.41
CA LYS A 330 -13.02 21.21 -37.06
C LYS A 330 -13.66 21.45 -35.68
N LYS A 331 -14.15 20.42 -34.98
CA LYS A 331 -14.82 20.59 -33.67
C LYS A 331 -13.91 20.97 -32.49
N HIS A 332 -12.61 20.65 -32.54
CA HIS A 332 -11.71 20.89 -31.39
C HIS A 332 -11.14 22.33 -31.28
N SER A 333 -11.10 23.11 -32.38
CA SER A 333 -10.56 24.49 -32.33
C SER A 333 -11.55 25.48 -31.71
N ALA A 334 -12.85 25.37 -32.05
CA ALA A 334 -13.90 26.26 -31.56
C ALA A 334 -14.05 26.20 -30.02
N HIS A 335 -14.00 25.00 -29.44
CA HIS A 335 -14.11 24.83 -27.99
C HIS A 335 -12.90 25.43 -27.24
N ARG A 336 -11.69 25.34 -27.82
CA ARG A 336 -10.47 25.92 -27.24
C ARG A 336 -10.49 27.45 -27.28
N GLN A 337 -11.09 28.06 -28.29
CA GLN A 337 -11.27 29.52 -28.36
C GLN A 337 -12.30 30.03 -27.33
N GLN A 338 -13.40 29.30 -27.10
CA GLN A 338 -14.39 29.68 -26.08
C GLN A 338 -13.81 29.68 -24.65
N ILE A 339 -12.96 28.71 -24.30
CA ILE A 339 -12.30 28.64 -22.99
C ILE A 339 -11.31 29.81 -22.80
N LEU A 340 -10.56 30.19 -23.85
CA LEU A 340 -9.63 31.32 -23.80
C LEU A 340 -10.36 32.67 -23.65
N ALA A 341 -11.52 32.84 -24.29
CA ALA A 341 -12.36 34.03 -24.12
C ALA A 341 -12.94 34.15 -22.70
N ALA A 342 -13.33 33.03 -22.08
CA ALA A 342 -13.84 33.03 -20.70
C ALA A 342 -12.75 33.44 -19.67
N LEU A 343 -11.49 33.05 -19.90
CA LEU A 343 -10.37 33.38 -19.01
C LEU A 343 -9.93 34.85 -19.08
N GLN A 344 -10.23 35.57 -20.16
CA GLN A 344 -9.88 37.00 -20.28
C GLN A 344 -10.78 37.93 -19.44
N ASN A 345 -11.96 37.48 -19.03
CA ASN A 345 -12.90 38.26 -18.22
C ASN A 345 -12.61 38.21 -16.70
N LEU A 346 -11.57 37.49 -16.26
CA LEU A 346 -11.13 37.42 -14.86
C LEU A 346 -9.87 38.26 -14.63
N LYS A 347 -10.03 39.59 -14.62
CA LYS A 347 -9.06 40.52 -14.04
C LYS A 347 -9.71 41.32 -12.90
N PRO A 348 -9.07 41.44 -11.72
CA PRO A 348 -9.58 42.26 -10.63
C PRO A 348 -9.39 43.76 -10.94
N SER A 349 -10.38 44.58 -10.56
CA SER A 349 -10.32 46.05 -10.71
C SER A 349 -9.55 46.70 -9.55
N PRO A 350 -8.67 47.70 -9.81
CA PRO A 350 -7.95 48.40 -8.76
C PRO A 350 -8.57 49.75 -8.33
N SER A 351 -8.33 50.11 -7.06
CA SER A 351 -8.38 51.45 -6.44
C SER A 351 -9.73 52.14 -6.15
N GLY A 352 -9.78 52.90 -5.05
CA GLY A 352 -10.87 53.83 -4.71
C GLY A 352 -11.13 54.05 -3.21
N ASP A 353 -10.36 54.91 -2.54
CA ASP A 353 -10.55 55.28 -1.13
C ASP A 353 -11.86 56.05 -0.86
N SER A 354 -12.45 55.87 0.33
CA SER A 354 -12.96 57.02 1.11
C SER A 354 -12.98 56.75 2.63
N LYS A 355 -12.78 57.82 3.40
CA LYS A 355 -12.60 57.83 4.87
C LYS A 355 -13.94 57.87 5.59
N ALA A 356 -14.02 57.33 6.82
CA ALA A 356 -14.54 58.07 7.99
C ALA A 356 -14.42 57.31 9.33
N ALA A 357 -14.44 58.10 10.43
CA ALA A 357 -14.83 57.72 11.79
C ALA A 357 -13.96 56.68 12.54
N GLY A 358 -12.89 57.16 13.19
CA GLY A 358 -12.23 56.39 14.25
C GLY A 358 -13.04 56.33 15.55
N ARG A 359 -12.75 55.35 16.40
CA ARG A 359 -13.21 55.30 17.80
C ARG A 359 -12.04 54.96 18.73
N LYS A 360 -12.00 55.65 19.87
CA LYS A 360 -10.84 55.74 20.78
C LYS A 360 -10.43 54.39 21.36
N ARG A 361 -9.12 54.14 21.42
CA ARG A 361 -8.49 53.24 22.40
C ARG A 361 -8.46 53.99 23.74
N ASN A 362 -9.10 53.43 24.77
CA ASN A 362 -8.85 53.81 26.16
C ASN A 362 -8.10 52.66 26.83
N GLU A 363 -7.15 53.01 27.69
CA GLU A 363 -6.39 52.08 28.51
C GLU A 363 -7.04 51.91 29.90
N HIS A 364 -6.57 50.89 30.61
CA HIS A 364 -6.43 50.80 32.07
C HIS A 364 -7.64 50.47 33.00
N ILE A 365 -7.31 49.56 33.95
CA ILE A 365 -7.90 49.32 35.29
C ILE A 365 -9.24 48.52 35.28
N VAL A 366 -9.46 47.46 36.06
CA VAL A 366 -8.70 46.81 37.17
C VAL A 366 -8.19 45.44 36.76
#